data_AF-A0A2Z4WAV9-F1
#
_entry.id   AF-A0A2Z4WAV9-F1
#
_cell.length_a   1.000
_cell.length_b   1.000
_cell.length_c   1.000
_cell.angle_alpha   90.00
_cell.angle_beta   90.00
_cell.angle_gamma   90.00
#
_symmetry.space_group_name_H-M   'P 1'
#
loop_
_entity.id
_entity.type
_entity.pdbx_description
1 polymer ?
#
loop_
_entity_poly.entity_id
_entity_poly.type
_entity_poly.pdbx_seq_one_letter_code
_entity_poly.pdbx_strand_id
1 'polypeptide(L)'
;MELREDYLEDLYDESSDNERVNIFFDLLHKYKYLKNLNARKKIAHICYLISYYILFNLKPNWYVEIAMKYAKKAIYYNNISGYHEWIAIVKRGI
;
A
#
# COMPACT_ATOMS: atom_id res chain seq x y z
N MET A 1 -6.21 4.68 -15.10
CA MET A 1 -4.82 4.41 -14.73
C MET A 1 -4.80 3.41 -13.58
N GLU A 2 -4.27 2.20 -13.79
CA GLU A 2 -4.00 1.27 -12.70
C GLU A 2 -2.78 1.79 -11.93
N LEU A 3 -2.95 2.11 -10.65
CA LEU A 3 -1.84 2.50 -9.79
C LEU A 3 -0.87 1.33 -9.65
N ARG A 4 0.43 1.59 -9.78
CA ARG A 4 1.53 0.62 -9.67
C ARG A 4 2.64 1.22 -8.82
N GLU A 5 3.64 0.42 -8.47
CA GLU A 5 4.73 0.81 -7.57
C GLU A 5 5.59 1.91 -8.16
N ASP A 6 5.99 1.76 -9.43
CA ASP A 6 6.71 2.75 -10.23
C ASP A 6 6.08 4.14 -10.14
N TYR A 7 4.77 4.23 -10.33
CA TYR A 7 4.05 5.50 -10.21
C TYR A 7 4.09 6.09 -8.80
N LEU A 8 4.15 5.26 -7.75
CA LEU A 8 4.24 5.75 -6.37
C LEU A 8 5.67 6.20 -6.01
N GLU A 9 6.68 5.57 -6.58
CA GLU A 9 8.08 6.01 -6.46
C GLU A 9 8.25 7.37 -7.15
N ASP A 10 7.84 7.50 -8.42
CA ASP A 10 7.89 8.74 -9.18
C ASP A 10 7.18 9.88 -8.43
N LEU A 11 5.96 9.61 -7.95
CA LEU A 11 5.17 10.60 -7.23
C LEU A 11 5.80 11.00 -5.90
N TYR A 12 6.48 10.08 -5.20
CA TYR A 12 7.17 10.38 -3.95
C TYR A 12 8.42 11.24 -4.17
N ASP A 13 9.18 10.95 -5.22
CA ASP A 13 10.42 11.65 -5.57
C ASP A 13 10.15 13.09 -6.00
N GLU A 14 9.02 13.33 -6.69
CA GLU A 14 8.58 14.66 -7.11
C GLU A 14 7.86 15.46 -6.00
N SER A 15 7.51 14.81 -4.88
CA SER A 15 6.69 15.41 -3.82
C SER A 15 7.51 16.03 -2.68
N SER A 16 7.02 17.15 -2.15
CA SER A 16 7.43 17.67 -0.85
C SER A 16 6.98 16.76 0.30
N ASP A 17 7.54 16.96 1.50
CA ASP A 17 7.19 16.15 2.67
C ASP A 17 5.69 16.16 3.02
N ASN A 18 5.02 17.31 2.84
CA ASN A 18 3.57 17.41 3.05
C ASN A 18 2.79 16.64 1.98
N GLU A 19 3.23 16.70 0.72
CA GLU A 19 2.59 15.98 -0.39
C GLU A 19 2.75 14.47 -0.24
N ARG A 20 3.92 14.00 0.24
CA ARG A 20 4.16 12.58 0.55
C ARG A 20 3.16 12.01 1.55
N VAL A 21 2.78 12.80 2.55
CA VAL A 21 1.72 12.42 3.51
C VAL A 21 0.35 12.41 2.84
N ASN A 22 0.06 13.36 1.95
CA ASN A 22 -1.20 13.41 1.20
C ASN A 22 -1.38 12.19 0.29
N ILE A 23 -0.31 11.69 -0.36
CA ILE A 23 -0.35 10.45 -1.15
C ILE A 23 -0.87 9.28 -0.31
N PHE A 24 -0.40 9.14 0.93
CA PHE A 24 -0.89 8.11 1.82
C PHE A 24 -2.40 8.27 2.12
N PHE A 25 -2.85 9.49 2.38
CA PHE A 25 -4.28 9.76 2.60
C PHE A 25 -5.13 9.50 1.34
N ASP A 26 -4.60 9.75 0.14
CA ASP A 26 -5.28 9.43 -1.11
C ASP A 26 -5.42 7.91 -1.30
N LEU A 27 -4.37 7.15 -1.00
CA LEU A 27 -4.43 5.68 -1.00
C LEU A 27 -5.48 5.16 0.01
N LEU A 28 -5.55 5.74 1.20
CA LEU A 28 -6.57 5.41 2.22
C LEU A 28 -7.98 5.75 1.76
N HIS A 29 -8.17 6.93 1.14
CA HIS A 29 -9.46 7.34 0.59
C HIS A 29 -9.90 6.36 -0.50
N LYS A 30 -9.00 6.00 -1.40
CA LYS A 30 -9.27 5.01 -2.46
C LYS A 30 -9.61 3.63 -1.89
N TYR A 31 -8.93 3.19 -0.84
CA TYR A 31 -9.28 1.97 -0.12
C TYR A 31 -10.71 2.02 0.45
N LYS A 32 -11.10 3.13 1.09
CA LYS A 32 -12.47 3.31 1.61
C LYS A 32 -13.51 3.31 0.49
N TYR A 33 -13.25 4.03 -0.59
CA TYR A 33 -14.12 4.07 -1.76
C TYR A 33 -14.32 2.68 -2.37
N LEU A 34 -13.25 1.91 -2.57
CA LEU A 34 -13.32 0.56 -3.14
C LEU A 34 -14.04 -0.43 -2.23
N LYS A 35 -13.96 -0.26 -0.90
CA LYS A 35 -14.76 -1.03 0.05
C LYS A 35 -16.26 -0.79 -0.14
N ASN A 36 -16.68 0.45 -0.36
CA ASN A 36 -18.10 0.77 -0.59
C ASN A 36 -18.62 0.12 -1.88
N LEU A 37 -17.75 -0.05 -2.89
CA LEU A 37 -18.07 -0.74 -4.13
C LEU A 37 -17.94 -2.27 -4.05
N ASN A 38 -17.52 -2.81 -2.90
CA ASN A 38 -17.20 -4.23 -2.69
C ASN A 38 -16.24 -4.83 -3.74
N ALA A 39 -15.34 -4.00 -4.29
CA ALA A 39 -14.46 -4.36 -5.40
C ALA A 39 -13.23 -5.15 -4.91
N ARG A 40 -13.42 -6.35 -4.36
CA ARG A 40 -12.40 -7.12 -3.61
C ARG A 40 -11.01 -7.17 -4.25
N LYS A 41 -10.88 -7.50 -5.53
CA LYS A 41 -9.55 -7.55 -6.20
C LYS A 41 -8.85 -6.18 -6.18
N LYS A 42 -9.58 -5.10 -6.42
CA LYS A 42 -9.06 -3.73 -6.35
C LYS A 42 -8.75 -3.32 -4.91
N ILE A 43 -9.56 -3.75 -3.94
CA ILE A 43 -9.29 -3.54 -2.50
C ILE A 43 -7.98 -4.23 -2.10
N ALA A 44 -7.74 -5.44 -2.59
CA ALA A 44 -6.49 -6.16 -2.33
C ALA A 44 -5.29 -5.41 -2.89
N HIS A 45 -5.38 -4.96 -4.14
CA HIS A 45 -4.32 -4.21 -4.81
C HIS A 45 -4.00 -2.89 -4.09
N ILE A 46 -5.00 -2.11 -3.71
CA ILE A 46 -4.74 -0.86 -2.97
C ILE A 46 -4.18 -1.14 -1.57
N CYS A 47 -4.54 -2.25 -0.91
CA CYS A 47 -3.92 -2.65 0.36
C CYS A 47 -2.44 -2.99 0.17
N TYR A 48 -2.10 -3.67 -0.92
CA TYR A 48 -0.70 -3.92 -1.29
C TYR A 48 0.06 -2.60 -1.49
N LEU A 49 -0.48 -1.68 -2.30
CA LEU A 49 0.14 -0.37 -2.55
C LEU A 49 0.31 0.47 -1.28
N ILE A 50 -0.67 0.46 -0.36
CA ILE A 50 -0.54 1.11 0.95
C ILE A 50 0.61 0.49 1.74
N SER A 51 0.70 -0.83 1.76
CA SER A 51 1.79 -1.53 2.45
C SER A 51 3.15 -1.17 1.85
N TYR A 52 3.24 -1.13 0.53
CA TYR A 52 4.44 -0.77 -0.22
C TYR A 52 4.87 0.65 0.10
N TYR A 53 3.97 1.62 -0.02
CA TYR A 53 4.26 3.03 0.21
C TYR A 53 4.70 3.32 1.65
N ILE A 54 4.12 2.61 2.63
CA ILE A 54 4.56 2.73 4.03
C ILE A 54 5.97 2.16 4.22
N LEU A 55 6.28 1.04 3.56
CA LEU A 55 7.55 0.35 3.72
C LEU A 55 8.70 1.09 3.04
N PHE A 56 8.53 1.55 1.81
CA PHE A 56 9.64 2.13 1.03
C PHE A 56 9.70 3.66 1.07
N ASN A 57 8.55 4.32 1.15
CA ASN A 57 8.49 5.78 0.95
C ASN A 57 8.32 6.53 2.27
N LEU A 58 7.27 6.24 3.04
CA LEU A 58 6.91 7.06 4.19
C LEU A 58 7.71 6.73 5.47
N LYS A 59 8.00 5.44 5.70
CA LYS A 59 8.73 4.91 6.88
C LYS A 59 8.44 5.61 8.23
N PRO A 60 7.17 5.78 8.65
CA PRO A 60 6.85 6.36 9.97
C PRO A 60 7.28 5.43 11.12
N ASN A 61 7.13 5.87 12.37
CA ASN A 61 7.30 4.97 13.53
C ASN A 61 6.43 3.72 13.36
N TRP A 62 7.00 2.54 13.65
CA TRP A 62 6.32 1.25 13.53
C TRP A 62 5.86 0.92 12.08
N TYR A 63 6.56 1.45 11.08
CA TYR A 63 6.18 1.27 9.67
C TYR A 63 6.07 -0.19 9.24
N VAL A 64 6.91 -1.08 9.77
CA VAL A 64 6.88 -2.52 9.45
C VAL A 64 5.56 -3.14 9.89
N GLU A 65 5.11 -2.86 11.11
CA GLU A 65 3.86 -3.36 11.66
C GLU A 65 2.65 -2.80 10.87
N ILE A 66 2.71 -1.52 10.51
CA ILE A 66 1.64 -0.87 9.75
C ILE A 66 1.59 -1.44 8.32
N ALA A 67 2.74 -1.57 7.64
CA ALA A 67 2.83 -2.20 6.33
C ALA A 67 2.30 -3.65 6.38
N MET A 68 2.73 -4.43 7.37
CA MET A 68 2.30 -5.82 7.57
C MET A 68 0.78 -5.94 7.72
N LYS A 69 0.14 -4.99 8.42
CA LYS A 69 -1.33 -4.95 8.55
C LYS A 69 -2.01 -4.82 7.20
N TYR A 70 -1.48 -4.02 6.28
CA TYR A 70 -2.06 -3.84 4.95
C TYR A 70 -1.70 -4.99 3.99
N ALA A 71 -0.49 -5.53 4.07
CA ALA A 71 -0.10 -6.74 3.34
C ALA A 71 -1.04 -7.92 3.65
N LYS A 72 -1.36 -8.15 4.93
CA LYS A 72 -2.32 -9.19 5.35
C LYS A 72 -3.73 -8.93 4.81
N LYS A 73 -4.16 -7.67 4.74
CA LYS A 73 -5.44 -7.31 4.13
C LYS A 73 -5.46 -7.61 2.63
N ALA A 74 -4.35 -7.41 1.91
CA ALA A 74 -4.27 -7.73 0.49
C ALA A 74 -4.62 -9.22 0.25
N ILE A 75 -3.99 -10.12 1.01
CA ILE A 75 -4.28 -11.57 0.98
C ILE A 75 -5.74 -11.86 1.35
N TYR A 76 -6.26 -11.23 2.42
CA TYR A 76 -7.65 -11.42 2.84
C TYR A 76 -8.64 -11.08 1.71
N TYR A 77 -8.40 -9.99 0.97
CA TYR A 77 -9.30 -9.55 -0.10
C TYR A 77 -9.11 -10.34 -1.39
N ASN A 78 -7.89 -10.77 -1.72
CA ASN A 78 -7.59 -11.60 -2.87
C ASN A 78 -6.35 -12.46 -2.61
N ASN A 79 -6.54 -13.78 -2.43
CA ASN A 79 -5.47 -14.70 -2.05
C ASN A 79 -4.68 -15.17 -3.27
N ILE A 80 -3.60 -14.45 -3.61
CA ILE A 80 -2.70 -14.77 -4.73
C ILE A 80 -1.25 -14.86 -4.24
N SER A 81 -0.40 -15.59 -4.97
CA SER A 81 1.00 -15.84 -4.60
C SER A 81 1.80 -14.55 -4.40
N GLY A 82 1.65 -13.56 -5.28
CA GLY A 82 2.39 -12.30 -5.20
C GLY A 82 2.22 -11.57 -3.87
N TYR A 83 1.05 -11.62 -3.23
CA TYR A 83 0.88 -10.99 -1.91
C TYR A 83 1.49 -11.80 -0.76
N HIS A 84 1.65 -13.11 -0.91
CA HIS A 84 2.40 -13.92 0.06
C HIS A 84 3.90 -13.67 -0.04
N GLU A 85 4.41 -13.53 -1.26
CA GLU A 85 5.80 -13.11 -1.50
C GLU A 85 6.05 -11.74 -0.88
N TRP A 86 5.11 -10.81 -1.06
CA TRP A 86 5.17 -9.49 -0.42
C TRP A 86 5.24 -9.55 1.11
N ILE A 87 4.52 -10.45 1.79
CA ILE A 87 4.64 -10.62 3.25
C ILE A 87 6.08 -10.93 3.67
N ALA A 88 6.80 -11.75 2.88
CA ALA A 88 8.20 -12.07 3.18
C ALA A 88 9.10 -10.83 3.08
N ILE A 89 8.82 -9.93 2.13
CA ILE A 89 9.53 -8.64 1.99
C ILE A 89 9.26 -7.74 3.19
N VAL A 90 7.98 -7.54 3.57
CA VAL A 90 7.63 -6.69 4.71
C VAL A 90 8.25 -7.19 6.01
N LYS A 91 8.30 -8.51 6.24
CA LYS A 91 8.94 -9.10 7.44
C LYS A 91 10.43 -8.76 7.56
N ARG A 92 11.13 -8.50 6.46
CA ARG A 92 12.55 -8.15 6.47
C ARG A 92 12.79 -6.70 6.90
N GLY A 93 11.76 -5.83 6.83
CA GLY A 93 11.83 -4.45 7.29
C GLY A 93 12.90 -3.60 6.60
N ILE A 94 13.07 -3.82 5.29
CA ILE A 94 14.15 -3.23 4.46
C ILE A 94 14.02 -1.70 4.36
#